data_AF-B0DTC9-F1
#
_entry.id   AF-B0DTC9-F1
#
_cell.length_a   1.000
_cell.length_b   1.000
_cell.length_c   1.000
_cell.angle_alpha   90.00
_cell.angle_beta   90.00
_cell.angle_gamma   90.00
#
_symmetry.space_group_name_H-M   'P 1'
#
loop_
_entity.id
_entity.type
_entity.pdbx_description
1 polymer ?
#
loop_
_entity_poly.entity_id
_entity_poly.type
_entity_poly.pdbx_seq_one_letter_code
_entity_poly.pdbx_strand_id
1 'polypeptide(L)'
;MTHNLIFLVFAFLQLKLNARALKQRLRDRLRNRKFELERLERAYRQTTSNETKLHSHVQKQVNRQQPTIARLAKKYNDMCYDMTKQIQQGKAPGNSIAPVPINREHLFALDVDDDIWQDVGLDENESEVIPGWLGDEKIREGIKGMLTTKRCAEEMARIK
;
A
#
# COMPACT_ATOMS: atom_id res chain seq x y z
N MET A 1 0.37 21.04 22.99
CA MET A 1 0.04 21.09 21.54
C MET A 1 0.96 20.22 20.67
N THR A 2 2.23 20.04 21.00
CA THR A 2 3.21 19.24 20.23
C THR A 2 2.88 17.75 20.10
N HIS A 3 2.29 17.13 21.13
CA HIS A 3 1.95 15.69 21.11
C HIS A 3 0.91 15.31 20.05
N ASN A 4 -0.04 16.21 19.76
CA ASN A 4 -1.10 15.94 18.78
C ASN A 4 -0.56 15.99 17.35
N LEU A 5 0.37 16.92 17.08
CA LEU A 5 1.04 17.04 15.78
C LEU A 5 1.93 15.83 15.48
N ILE A 6 2.67 15.32 16.47
CA ILE A 6 3.50 14.11 16.32
C ILE A 6 2.64 12.88 15.99
N PHE A 7 1.50 12.72 16.65
CA PHE A 7 0.58 11.62 16.39
C PHE A 7 -0.03 11.67 14.98
N LEU A 8 -0.37 12.86 14.50
CA LEU A 8 -0.92 13.07 13.16
C LEU A 8 0.10 12.77 12.06
N VAL A 9 1.34 13.24 12.24
CA VAL A 9 2.45 12.93 11.35
C VAL A 9 2.74 11.42 11.33
N PHE A 10 2.71 10.76 12.49
CA PHE A 10 2.87 9.31 12.59
C PHE A 10 1.81 8.55 11.77
N ALA A 11 0.53 8.93 11.93
CA ALA A 11 -0.57 8.30 11.22
C ALA A 11 -0.43 8.45 9.69
N PHE A 12 0.01 9.63 9.22
CA PHE A 12 0.28 9.88 7.81
C PHE A 12 1.40 8.98 7.27
N LEU A 13 2.54 8.90 7.98
CA LEU A 13 3.68 8.08 7.57
C LEU A 13 3.33 6.59 7.51
N GLN A 14 2.57 6.10 8.50
CA GLN A 14 2.08 4.72 8.49
C GLN A 14 1.16 4.46 7.30
N LEU A 15 0.28 5.41 6.96
CA LEU A 15 -0.60 5.32 5.79
C LEU A 15 0.20 5.26 4.49
N LYS A 16 1.21 6.13 4.33
CA LYS A 16 2.13 6.15 3.17
C LYS A 16 2.87 4.82 3.01
N LEU A 17 3.47 4.29 4.08
CA LEU A 17 4.16 2.98 4.05
C LEU A 17 3.23 1.82 3.68
N ASN A 18 2.01 1.82 4.23
CA ASN A 18 1.01 0.82 3.88
C ASN A 18 0.60 0.90 2.40
N ALA A 19 0.40 2.11 1.88
CA ALA A 19 0.08 2.33 0.47
C ALA A 19 1.19 1.82 -0.44
N ARG A 20 2.47 2.12 -0.14
CA ARG A 20 3.65 1.60 -0.86
C ARG A 20 3.68 0.08 -0.87
N ALA A 21 3.57 -0.56 0.29
CA ALA A 21 3.56 -2.02 0.39
C ALA A 21 2.39 -2.65 -0.39
N LEU A 22 1.22 -2.00 -0.40
CA LEU A 22 0.05 -2.47 -1.14
C LEU A 22 0.23 -2.32 -2.65
N LYS A 23 0.82 -1.20 -3.10
CA LYS A 23 1.16 -0.97 -4.50
C LYS A 23 2.16 -2.01 -5.02
N GLN A 24 3.19 -2.33 -4.24
CA GLN A 24 4.14 -3.39 -4.59
C GLN A 24 3.45 -4.75 -4.76
N ARG A 25 2.61 -5.15 -3.80
CA ARG A 25 1.83 -6.40 -3.90
C ARG A 25 0.88 -6.41 -5.09
N LEU A 26 0.32 -5.26 -5.45
CA LEU A 26 -0.55 -5.12 -6.61
C LEU A 26 0.24 -5.33 -7.91
N ARG A 27 1.42 -4.70 -8.05
CA ARG A 27 2.35 -4.92 -9.18
C ARG A 27 2.72 -6.39 -9.33
N ASP A 28 3.10 -7.06 -8.23
CA ASP A 28 3.47 -8.48 -8.26
C ASP A 28 2.32 -9.36 -8.77
N ARG A 29 1.09 -9.10 -8.33
CA ARG A 29 -0.09 -9.85 -8.76
C ARG A 29 -0.44 -9.60 -10.22
N LEU A 30 -0.31 -8.36 -10.69
CA LEU A 30 -0.52 -8.00 -12.08
C LEU A 30 0.51 -8.69 -12.99
N ARG A 31 1.79 -8.66 -12.59
CA ARG A 31 2.88 -9.35 -13.29
C ARG A 31 2.67 -10.85 -13.34
N ASN A 32 2.35 -11.48 -12.21
CA ASN A 32 2.09 -12.92 -12.15
C ASN A 32 0.92 -13.32 -13.05
N ARG A 33 -0.17 -12.54 -13.03
CA ARG A 33 -1.31 -12.77 -13.93
C ARG A 33 -0.90 -12.68 -15.40
N LYS A 34 -0.14 -11.65 -15.79
CA LYS A 34 0.33 -11.48 -17.18
C LYS A 34 1.17 -12.68 -17.63
N PHE A 35 2.14 -13.10 -16.83
CA PHE A 35 2.96 -14.27 -17.16
C PHE A 35 2.16 -15.57 -17.24
N GLU A 36 1.18 -15.77 -16.35
CA GLU A 36 0.30 -16.94 -16.41
C GLU A 36 -0.52 -16.95 -17.71
N LEU A 37 -1.08 -15.80 -18.13
CA LEU A 37 -1.79 -15.69 -19.41
C LEU A 37 -0.87 -15.95 -20.60
N GLU A 38 0.31 -15.34 -20.64
CA GLU A 38 1.27 -15.59 -21.72
C GLU A 38 1.74 -17.05 -21.77
N ARG A 39 1.93 -17.70 -20.61
CA ARG A 39 2.29 -19.12 -20.53
C ARG A 39 1.21 -19.99 -21.19
N LEU A 40 -0.06 -19.64 -20.98
CA LEU A 40 -1.18 -20.35 -21.62
C LEU A 40 -1.23 -20.11 -23.12
N GLU A 41 -1.07 -18.87 -23.57
CA GLU A 41 -1.08 -18.58 -25.01
C GLU A 41 0.01 -19.36 -25.74
N ARG A 42 1.20 -19.48 -25.14
CA ARG A 42 2.29 -20.31 -25.70
C ARG A 42 1.93 -21.80 -25.71
N ALA A 43 1.39 -22.32 -24.61
CA ALA A 43 0.96 -23.72 -24.53
C ALA A 43 -0.15 -24.04 -25.55
N TYR A 44 -1.08 -23.10 -25.77
CA TYR A 44 -2.14 -23.20 -26.76
C TYR A 44 -1.58 -23.33 -28.18
N ARG A 45 -0.61 -22.48 -28.55
CA ARG A 45 0.04 -22.57 -29.87
C ARG A 45 0.81 -23.88 -30.10
N GLN A 46 1.14 -24.62 -29.03
CA GLN A 46 2.02 -25.80 -29.10
C GLN A 46 1.30 -27.15 -28.96
N THR A 47 0.00 -27.21 -28.61
CA THR A 47 -0.68 -28.50 -28.30
C THR A 47 -2.03 -28.64 -28.99
N THR A 48 -2.24 -29.72 -29.77
CA THR A 48 -3.41 -29.95 -30.65
C THR A 48 -4.50 -30.87 -30.04
N SER A 49 -4.37 -31.41 -28.82
CA SER A 49 -5.25 -32.52 -28.37
C SER A 49 -5.80 -32.51 -26.92
N ASN A 50 -5.31 -31.68 -26.00
CA ASN A 50 -5.73 -31.66 -24.57
C ASN A 50 -6.21 -30.28 -24.08
N GLU A 51 -6.71 -29.46 -25.00
CA GLU A 51 -6.87 -28.00 -24.89
C GLU A 51 -7.95 -27.52 -23.89
N THR A 52 -9.12 -28.17 -23.86
CA THR A 52 -10.30 -27.64 -23.17
C THR A 52 -10.22 -27.71 -21.64
N LYS A 53 -9.64 -28.78 -21.09
CA LYS A 53 -9.50 -28.95 -19.64
C LYS A 53 -8.48 -27.97 -19.05
N LEU A 54 -7.34 -27.79 -19.72
CA LEU A 54 -6.28 -26.86 -19.31
C LEU A 54 -6.76 -25.41 -19.35
N HIS A 55 -7.44 -25.03 -20.44
CA HIS A 55 -8.07 -23.72 -20.59
C HIS A 55 -9.12 -23.45 -19.49
N SER A 56 -10.01 -24.41 -19.22
CA SER A 56 -11.06 -24.23 -18.21
C SER A 56 -10.50 -24.05 -16.80
N HIS A 57 -9.41 -24.73 -16.46
CA HIS A 57 -8.80 -24.64 -15.13
C HIS A 57 -8.16 -23.27 -14.91
N VAL A 58 -7.44 -22.77 -15.91
CA VAL A 58 -6.72 -21.50 -15.76
C VAL A 58 -7.63 -20.30 -15.98
N GLN A 59 -8.62 -20.37 -16.87
CA GLN A 59 -9.67 -19.35 -16.96
C GLN A 59 -10.39 -19.18 -15.62
N LYS A 60 -10.69 -20.29 -14.93
CA LYS A 60 -11.24 -20.25 -13.56
C LYS A 60 -10.27 -19.60 -12.57
N GLN A 61 -8.97 -19.89 -12.64
CA GLN A 61 -7.96 -19.30 -11.76
C GLN A 61 -7.79 -17.79 -12.01
N VAL A 62 -7.71 -17.37 -13.26
CA VAL A 62 -7.63 -15.96 -13.67
C VAL A 62 -8.88 -15.20 -13.23
N ASN A 63 -10.08 -15.75 -13.46
CA ASN A 63 -11.35 -15.14 -13.05
C ASN A 63 -11.48 -15.04 -11.52
N ARG A 64 -10.93 -15.99 -10.77
CA ARG A 64 -10.88 -15.92 -9.29
C ARG A 64 -9.92 -14.84 -8.79
N GLN A 65 -8.82 -14.57 -9.50
CA GLN A 65 -7.83 -13.57 -9.09
C GLN A 65 -8.27 -12.13 -9.40
N GLN A 66 -9.04 -11.90 -10.47
CA GLN A 66 -9.56 -10.58 -10.87
C GLN A 66 -10.20 -9.77 -9.74
N PRO A 67 -11.22 -10.28 -9.02
CA PRO A 67 -11.87 -9.51 -7.96
C PRO A 67 -10.92 -9.19 -6.81
N THR A 68 -9.94 -10.06 -6.56
CA THR A 68 -8.95 -9.85 -5.50
C THR A 68 -7.97 -8.74 -5.87
N ILE A 69 -7.51 -8.70 -7.12
CA ILE A 69 -6.65 -7.63 -7.66
C ILE A 69 -7.42 -6.30 -7.68
N ALA A 70 -8.66 -6.29 -8.17
CA ALA A 70 -9.52 -5.11 -8.17
C ALA A 70 -9.79 -4.56 -6.76
N ARG A 71 -9.94 -5.44 -5.75
CA ARG A 71 -10.08 -5.06 -4.34
C ARG A 71 -8.81 -4.43 -3.79
N LEU A 72 -7.63 -4.93 -4.17
CA LEU A 72 -6.35 -4.32 -3.79
C LEU A 72 -6.20 -2.92 -4.39
N ALA A 73 -6.51 -2.77 -5.68
CA ALA A 73 -6.50 -1.46 -6.34
C ALA A 73 -7.46 -0.47 -5.67
N LYS A 74 -8.68 -0.92 -5.32
CA LYS A 74 -9.63 -0.09 -4.54
C LYS A 74 -9.02 0.35 -3.21
N LYS A 75 -8.48 -0.59 -2.44
CA LYS A 75 -7.88 -0.29 -1.13
C LYS A 75 -6.70 0.68 -1.22
N TYR A 76 -5.88 0.56 -2.27
CA TYR A 76 -4.82 1.53 -2.56
C TYR A 76 -5.39 2.93 -2.86
N ASN A 77 -6.40 3.02 -3.73
CA ASN A 77 -7.04 4.30 -4.06
C ASN A 77 -7.67 4.95 -2.83
N ASP A 78 -8.33 4.17 -1.97
CA ASP A 78 -8.87 4.65 -0.69
C ASP A 78 -7.77 5.29 0.18
N MET A 79 -6.58 4.68 0.27
CA MET A 79 -5.43 5.26 0.98
C MET A 79 -4.92 6.55 0.32
N CYS A 80 -4.94 6.65 -1.02
CA CYS A 80 -4.56 7.88 -1.73
C CYS A 80 -5.49 9.04 -1.39
N TYR A 81 -6.80 8.79 -1.34
CA TYR A 81 -7.79 9.78 -0.94
C TYR A 81 -7.63 10.19 0.53
N ASP A 82 -7.35 9.23 1.42
CA ASP A 82 -7.08 9.51 2.83
C ASP A 82 -5.82 10.38 3.01
N MET A 83 -4.74 10.10 2.28
CA MET A 83 -3.53 10.93 2.29
C MET A 83 -3.81 12.35 1.78
N THR A 84 -4.55 12.48 0.69
CA THR A 84 -4.97 13.78 0.13
C THR A 84 -5.73 14.60 1.18
N LYS A 85 -6.67 13.96 1.87
CA LYS A 85 -7.45 14.60 2.95
C LYS A 85 -6.57 15.03 4.12
N GLN A 86 -5.59 14.22 4.51
CA GLN A 86 -4.67 14.58 5.61
C GLN A 86 -3.75 15.75 5.25
N ILE A 87 -3.30 15.82 3.99
CA ILE A 87 -2.51 16.95 3.48
C ILE A 87 -3.34 18.23 3.51
N GLN A 88 -4.57 18.20 2.98
CA GLN A 88 -5.48 19.36 2.99
C GLN A 88 -5.80 19.85 4.41
N GLN A 89 -5.80 18.95 5.39
CA GLN A 89 -6.05 19.28 6.80
C GLN A 89 -4.81 19.77 7.56
N GLY A 90 -3.64 19.86 6.92
CA GLY A 90 -2.38 20.23 7.58
C GLY A 90 -1.89 19.19 8.59
N LYS A 91 -2.31 17.93 8.43
CA LYS A 91 -1.98 16.80 9.32
C LYS A 91 -0.82 15.96 8.80
N ALA A 92 -0.36 16.26 7.58
CA ALA A 92 0.81 15.65 6.97
C ALA A 92 2.07 16.51 7.23
N PRO A 93 3.28 15.93 7.14
CA PRO A 93 4.51 16.70 7.06
C PRO A 93 4.46 17.79 5.99
N GLY A 94 5.20 18.88 6.20
CA GLY A 94 5.31 19.95 5.19
C GLY A 94 5.78 19.41 3.85
N ASN A 95 5.25 19.96 2.75
CA ASN A 95 5.54 19.56 1.37
C ASN A 95 5.19 18.11 1.00
N SER A 96 4.37 17.42 1.81
CA SER A 96 3.89 16.08 1.46
C SER A 96 3.07 16.09 0.17
N ILE A 97 3.37 15.14 -0.72
CA ILE A 97 2.65 14.94 -1.98
C ILE A 97 1.78 13.69 -1.86
N ALA A 98 0.52 13.78 -2.27
CA ALA A 98 -0.39 12.64 -2.31
C ALA A 98 -0.04 11.72 -3.50
N PRO A 99 -0.09 10.39 -3.33
CA PRO A 99 0.09 9.47 -4.43
C PRO A 99 -1.10 9.47 -5.39
N VAL A 100 -0.80 9.17 -6.66
CA VAL A 100 -1.81 9.12 -7.72
C VAL A 100 -2.67 7.84 -7.57
N PRO A 101 -4.00 7.93 -7.53
CA PRO A 101 -4.90 6.77 -7.57
C PRO A 101 -4.80 6.03 -8.91
N ILE A 102 -4.93 4.71 -8.89
CA ILE A 102 -4.83 3.88 -10.09
C ILE A 102 -6.17 3.84 -10.82
N ASN A 103 -6.16 4.01 -12.14
CA ASN A 103 -7.32 3.74 -12.98
C ASN A 103 -7.69 2.25 -12.94
N ARG A 104 -8.90 1.95 -12.45
CA ARG A 104 -9.38 0.58 -12.25
C ARG A 104 -9.96 -0.03 -13.53
N GLU A 105 -10.37 0.77 -14.49
CA GLU A 105 -10.98 0.32 -15.75
C GLU A 105 -9.93 -0.31 -16.67
N HIS A 106 -8.75 0.32 -16.75
CA HIS A 106 -7.62 -0.13 -17.57
C HIS A 106 -6.56 -0.93 -16.78
N LEU A 107 -6.84 -1.29 -15.52
CA LEU A 107 -5.90 -1.96 -14.61
C LEU A 107 -5.24 -3.23 -15.17
N PHE A 108 -5.94 -3.95 -16.06
CA PHE A 108 -5.47 -5.20 -16.63
C PHE A 108 -4.81 -5.04 -18.01
N ALA A 109 -4.86 -3.84 -18.61
CA ALA A 109 -4.18 -3.56 -19.86
C ALA A 109 -2.66 -3.54 -19.67
N LEU A 110 -2.19 -3.05 -18.51
CA LEU A 110 -0.77 -2.95 -18.14
C LEU A 110 0.03 -2.21 -19.21
N ASP A 111 -0.43 -1.01 -19.53
CA ASP A 111 0.29 -0.13 -20.43
C ASP A 111 1.55 0.43 -19.73
N VAL A 112 2.52 0.86 -20.52
CA VAL A 112 3.80 1.41 -20.03
C VAL A 112 3.58 2.71 -19.27
N ASP A 113 2.55 3.47 -19.67
CA ASP A 113 2.23 4.78 -19.10
C ASP A 113 1.21 4.73 -17.94
N ASP A 114 0.80 3.53 -17.49
CA ASP A 114 -0.16 3.39 -16.40
C ASP A 114 0.40 3.92 -15.05
N ASP A 115 -0.45 4.61 -14.28
CA ASP A 115 -0.13 5.16 -12.94
C ASP A 115 0.39 4.11 -11.92
N ILE A 116 0.17 2.83 -12.23
CA ILE A 116 0.71 1.72 -11.45
C ILE A 116 2.25 1.74 -11.40
N TRP A 117 2.93 2.31 -12.40
CA TRP A 117 4.40 2.37 -12.48
C TRP A 117 5.02 3.59 -11.81
N GLN A 118 4.21 4.62 -11.51
CA GLN A 118 4.69 5.88 -10.92
C GLN A 118 4.71 5.82 -9.40
N ASP A 119 5.83 6.10 -8.72
CA ASP A 119 5.92 6.09 -7.25
C ASP A 119 5.85 7.48 -6.60
N VAL A 120 5.33 8.47 -7.34
CA VAL A 120 5.10 9.84 -6.87
C VAL A 120 4.28 9.83 -5.57
N GLY A 121 4.76 10.56 -4.56
CA GLY A 121 4.10 10.65 -3.24
C GLY A 121 4.25 9.41 -2.35
N LEU A 122 4.85 8.33 -2.86
CA LEU A 122 5.17 7.11 -2.09
C LEU A 122 6.67 6.97 -1.82
N ASP A 123 7.51 7.50 -2.71
CA ASP A 123 8.96 7.44 -2.60
C ASP A 123 9.57 8.80 -2.21
N GLU A 124 10.29 8.80 -1.10
CA GLU A 124 11.24 9.85 -0.71
C GLU A 124 12.55 9.11 -0.47
N ASN A 125 13.27 8.82 -1.55
CA ASN A 125 14.58 8.15 -1.60
C ASN A 125 14.64 6.76 -0.93
N GLU A 126 15.10 5.77 -1.69
CA GLU A 126 15.37 4.39 -1.27
C GLU A 126 16.36 4.25 -0.08
N SER A 127 16.96 5.36 0.38
CA SER A 127 17.87 5.46 1.53
C SER A 127 17.25 6.00 2.83
N GLU A 128 15.95 6.31 2.89
CA GLU A 128 15.34 6.61 4.20
C GLU A 128 15.20 5.32 5.02
N VAL A 129 16.23 5.05 5.83
CA VAL A 129 16.18 4.09 6.93
C VAL A 129 14.90 4.35 7.70
N ILE A 130 13.95 3.39 7.66
CA ILE A 130 12.70 3.48 8.43
C ILE A 130 13.11 3.79 9.88
N PRO A 131 12.73 4.96 10.43
CA PRO A 131 13.20 5.34 11.75
C PRO A 131 12.82 4.26 12.77
N GLY A 132 13.71 3.95 13.70
CA GLY A 132 13.47 2.88 14.68
C GLY A 132 12.17 3.05 15.47
N TRP A 133 11.77 4.29 15.77
CA TRP A 133 10.48 4.58 16.42
C TRP A 133 9.25 4.23 15.58
N LEU A 134 9.40 4.04 14.26
CA LEU A 134 8.34 3.63 13.35
C LEU A 134 8.42 2.14 13.03
N GLY A 135 9.63 1.63 12.77
CA GLY A 135 9.87 0.27 12.28
C GLY A 135 10.17 -0.79 13.34
N ASP A 136 10.64 -0.42 14.53
CA ASP A 136 11.00 -1.34 15.60
C ASP A 136 9.92 -1.37 16.70
N GLU A 137 9.33 -2.54 16.93
CA GLU A 137 8.31 -2.74 17.96
C GLU A 137 8.84 -2.43 19.36
N LYS A 138 10.07 -2.85 19.69
CA LYS A 138 10.64 -2.63 21.02
C LYS A 138 10.83 -1.15 21.30
N ILE A 139 11.25 -0.38 20.28
CA ILE A 139 11.37 1.07 20.39
C ILE A 139 9.99 1.71 20.58
N ARG A 140 8.96 1.26 19.85
CA ARG A 140 7.58 1.75 20.03
C ARG A 140 7.01 1.46 21.41
N GLU A 141 7.19 0.24 21.90
CA GLU A 141 6.76 -0.15 23.24
C GLU A 141 7.48 0.67 24.31
N GLY A 142 8.79 0.88 24.17
CA GLY A 142 9.58 1.73 25.07
C GLY A 142 9.08 3.18 25.10
N ILE A 143 8.82 3.79 23.93
CA ILE A 143 8.27 5.15 23.83
C ILE A 143 6.88 5.23 24.48
N LYS A 144 5.98 4.28 24.20
CA LYS A 144 4.64 4.23 24.82
C LYS A 144 4.72 4.10 26.34
N GLY A 145 5.60 3.22 26.83
CA GLY A 145 5.85 3.02 28.25
C GLY A 145 6.31 4.31 28.93
N MET A 146 7.35 4.96 28.38
CA MET A 146 7.85 6.23 28.89
C MET A 146 6.78 7.33 28.91
N LEU A 147 6.01 7.49 27.83
CA LEU A 147 4.93 8.48 27.75
C LEU A 147 3.83 8.21 28.78
N THR A 148 3.49 6.93 28.99
CA THR A 148 2.50 6.52 29.99
C THR A 148 2.98 6.88 31.39
N THR A 149 4.24 6.59 31.73
CA THR A 149 4.81 6.97 33.03
C THR A 149 4.78 8.48 33.26
N LYS A 150 5.18 9.28 32.25
CA LYS A 150 5.12 10.74 32.34
C LYS A 150 3.69 11.25 32.56
N ARG A 151 2.71 10.69 31.84
CA ARG A 151 1.30 11.05 31.96
C ARG A 151 0.74 10.68 33.34
N CYS A 152 1.10 9.52 33.90
CA CYS A 152 0.71 9.16 35.25
C CYS A 152 1.28 10.12 36.30
N ALA A 153 2.54 10.54 36.15
CA ALA A 153 3.16 11.51 37.08
C ALA A 153 2.48 12.88 37.00
N GLU A 154 2.16 13.35 35.79
CA GLU A 154 1.43 14.59 35.55
C GLU A 154 0.02 14.54 36.18
N GLU A 155 -0.70 13.43 36.00
CA GLU A 155 -2.02 13.23 36.60
C GLU A 155 -1.96 13.15 38.13
N MET A 156 -0.96 12.46 38.69
CA MET A 156 -0.75 12.43 40.14
C MET A 156 -0.45 13.81 40.73
N ALA A 157 0.28 14.66 40.00
CA ALA A 157 0.54 16.04 40.42
C ALA A 157 -0.71 16.92 40.34
N ARG A 158 -1.67 16.58 39.49
CA ARG A 158 -2.94 17.32 39.32
C ARG A 158 -3.99 16.97 40.39
N ILE A 159 -4.00 15.73 40.84
CA ILE A 159 -4.94 15.22 41.86
C ILE A 159 -4.47 15.59 43.28
N LYS A 160 -3.25 16.11 43.42
CA LYS A 160 -2.67 16.62 44.66
C LYS A 160 -2.98 18.10 44.85
#